data_AF-A0A660QWI4-F1
#
_entry.id   AF-A0A660QWI4-F1
#
_cell.length_a   1.000
_cell.length_b   1.000
_cell.length_c   1.000
_cell.angle_alpha   90.00
_cell.angle_beta   90.00
_cell.angle_gamma   90.00
#
_symmetry.space_group_name_H-M   'P 1'
#
loop_
_entity.id
_entity.type
_entity.pdbx_description
1 polymer ?
#
loop_
_entity_poly.entity_id
_entity_poly.type
_entity_poly.pdbx_seq_one_letter_code
_entity_poly.pdbx_strand_id
1 'polypeptide(L)'
;YFVADAKTIRIVVNITHEAYTHAGDLKKDLEKVLKRYSQYRFTLASASFVVDQINSQILKSQLRSLFASMIFIFLAIFLAFRKFTLSIVITVPIALTVVLNFDFIALLNLRLDIATSIVASILVGLIVDYSIHLAHDMRSTNDVSKTIENIGMPLITNALGLIAGFLVLSLSKLALFRNVSLLIALGIGFGVCFTIFSEPLIMKKVLKKRS
;
A
#
# COMPACT_ATOMS: atom_id res chain seq x y z
N TYR A 1 38.75 -5.66 -10.31
CA TYR A 1 39.87 -5.70 -9.34
C TYR A 1 39.90 -7.05 -8.65
N PHE A 2 41.10 -7.59 -8.41
CA PHE A 2 41.32 -8.90 -7.77
C PHE A 2 42.13 -8.70 -6.49
N VAL A 3 41.61 -9.20 -5.37
CA VAL A 3 42.33 -9.22 -4.09
C VAL A 3 42.28 -10.66 -3.60
N ALA A 4 43.45 -11.26 -3.41
CA ALA A 4 43.59 -12.59 -2.85
C ALA A 4 44.29 -12.49 -1.51
N ASP A 5 43.65 -13.05 -0.49
CA ASP A 5 44.32 -13.49 0.73
C ASP A 5 44.44 -15.02 0.63
N ALA A 6 45.44 -15.65 1.23
CA ALA A 6 45.81 -17.06 1.01
C ALA A 6 44.66 -18.09 1.19
N LYS A 7 43.50 -17.67 1.72
CA LYS A 7 42.27 -18.46 1.90
C LYS A 7 41.07 -18.01 1.07
N THR A 8 41.08 -16.81 0.50
CA THR A 8 39.91 -16.20 -0.15
C THR A 8 40.30 -15.34 -1.35
N ILE A 9 39.56 -15.52 -2.43
CA ILE A 9 39.68 -14.73 -3.66
C ILE A 9 38.44 -13.83 -3.78
N ARG A 10 38.65 -12.53 -3.97
CA ARG A 10 37.59 -11.57 -4.25
C ARG A 10 37.69 -11.06 -5.69
N ILE A 11 36.64 -11.29 -6.46
CA ILE A 11 36.49 -10.82 -7.84
C ILE A 11 35.42 -9.73 -7.85
N VAL A 12 35.78 -8.53 -8.29
CA VAL A 12 34.84 -7.42 -8.48
C VAL A 12 34.59 -7.23 -9.97
N VAL A 13 33.34 -7.39 -10.37
CA VAL A 13 32.86 -7.21 -11.75
C VAL A 13 31.93 -6.01 -11.79
N ASN A 14 32.22 -5.05 -12.67
CA ASN A 14 31.30 -3.96 -12.95
C ASN A 14 30.23 -4.44 -13.92
N ILE A 15 28.97 -4.21 -13.57
CA ILE A 15 27.80 -4.60 -14.37
C ILE A 15 27.22 -3.38 -15.09
N THR A 16 26.67 -3.59 -16.28
CA THR A 16 25.98 -2.55 -17.05
C THR A 16 24.65 -2.18 -16.37
N HIS A 17 24.11 -1.01 -16.75
CA HIS A 17 22.84 -0.52 -16.20
C HIS A 17 21.66 -1.48 -16.47
N GLU A 18 21.71 -2.22 -17.59
CA GLU A 18 20.71 -3.21 -17.99
C GLU A 18 20.77 -4.49 -17.16
N ALA A 19 21.98 -4.89 -16.75
CA ALA A 19 22.21 -5.99 -15.81
C ALA A 19 21.83 -5.59 -14.37
N TYR A 20 21.85 -4.30 -14.05
CA TYR A 20 21.39 -3.78 -12.76
C TYR A 20 19.85 -3.84 -12.60
N THR A 21 19.10 -3.70 -13.70
CA THR A 21 17.63 -3.81 -13.66
C THR A 21 17.15 -5.26 -13.61
N HIS A 22 17.95 -6.21 -14.07
CA HIS A 22 17.67 -7.65 -14.06
C HIS A 22 18.56 -8.43 -13.08
N ALA A 23 18.91 -7.79 -11.96
CA ALA A 23 19.89 -8.30 -11.02
C ALA A 23 19.52 -9.67 -10.43
N GLY A 24 18.22 -9.95 -10.25
CA GLY A 24 17.73 -11.24 -9.78
C GLY A 24 18.04 -12.40 -10.75
N ASP A 25 17.89 -12.16 -12.05
CA ASP A 25 18.17 -13.18 -13.08
C ASP A 25 19.67 -13.38 -13.25
N LEU A 26 20.43 -12.28 -13.26
CA LEU A 26 21.90 -12.34 -13.24
C LEU A 26 22.41 -13.14 -12.04
N LYS A 27 21.85 -12.93 -10.85
CA LYS A 27 22.21 -13.71 -9.65
C LYS A 27 21.95 -15.20 -9.85
N LYS A 28 20.78 -15.58 -10.36
CA LYS A 28 20.44 -16.99 -10.61
C LYS A 28 21.39 -17.64 -11.61
N ASP A 29 21.74 -16.93 -12.68
CA ASP A 29 22.63 -17.49 -13.70
C ASP A 29 24.06 -17.60 -13.20
N LEU A 30 24.53 -16.63 -12.41
CA LEU A 30 25.82 -16.76 -11.71
C LEU A 30 25.81 -17.93 -10.72
N GLU A 31 24.75 -18.11 -9.94
CA GLU A 31 24.64 -19.25 -9.02
C GLU A 31 24.64 -20.60 -9.77
N LYS A 32 23.98 -20.70 -10.95
CA LYS A 32 24.03 -21.91 -11.78
C LYS A 32 25.45 -22.21 -12.28
N VAL A 33 26.18 -21.19 -12.74
CA VAL A 33 27.56 -21.37 -13.22
C VAL A 33 28.48 -21.76 -12.07
N LEU A 34 28.38 -21.07 -10.94
CA LEU A 34 29.22 -21.32 -9.76
C LEU A 34 28.94 -22.68 -9.12
N LYS A 35 27.70 -23.19 -9.19
CA LYS A 35 27.36 -24.56 -8.76
C LYS A 35 28.14 -25.64 -9.51
N ARG A 36 28.60 -25.40 -10.74
CA ARG A 36 29.46 -26.34 -11.48
C ARG A 36 30.86 -26.50 -10.86
N TYR A 37 31.25 -25.59 -9.96
CA TYR A 37 32.53 -25.58 -9.27
C TYR A 37 32.37 -25.85 -7.77
N SER A 38 31.56 -26.85 -7.40
CA SER A 38 31.16 -27.15 -6.01
C SER A 38 32.32 -27.41 -5.04
N GLN A 39 33.55 -27.65 -5.52
CA GLN A 39 34.75 -27.75 -4.68
C GLN A 39 35.12 -26.44 -3.95
N TYR A 40 34.56 -25.30 -4.35
CA TYR A 40 34.81 -24.01 -3.70
C TYR A 40 33.55 -23.44 -3.04
N ARG A 41 33.74 -22.73 -1.93
CA ARG A 41 32.66 -21.99 -1.28
C ARG A 41 32.57 -20.59 -1.89
N PHE A 42 31.43 -20.28 -2.48
CA PHE A 42 31.19 -18.98 -3.10
C PHE A 42 30.27 -18.11 -2.25
N THR A 43 30.57 -16.82 -2.22
CA THR A 43 29.70 -15.78 -1.65
C THR A 43 29.49 -14.71 -2.72
N LEU A 44 28.25 -14.55 -3.18
CA LEU A 44 27.87 -13.53 -4.15
C LEU A 44 27.30 -12.32 -3.41
N ALA A 45 27.88 -11.15 -3.58
CA ALA A 45 27.41 -9.92 -2.94
C ALA A 45 27.42 -8.75 -3.92
N SER A 46 26.28 -8.09 -4.08
CA SER A 46 26.17 -6.82 -4.81
C SER A 46 25.03 -6.00 -4.23
N ALA A 47 25.14 -4.68 -4.27
CA ALA A 47 24.05 -3.79 -3.84
C ALA A 47 22.77 -4.03 -4.67
N SER A 48 22.93 -4.35 -5.96
CA SER A 48 21.83 -4.64 -6.88
C SER A 48 21.06 -5.91 -6.48
N PHE A 49 21.75 -6.98 -6.05
CA PHE A 49 21.10 -8.20 -5.56
C PHE A 49 20.35 -7.97 -4.25
N VAL A 50 20.88 -7.11 -3.37
CA VAL A 50 20.22 -6.75 -2.13
C VAL A 50 18.93 -5.98 -2.43
N VAL A 51 18.97 -4.98 -3.31
CA VAL A 51 17.79 -4.21 -3.72
C VAL A 51 16.74 -5.08 -4.41
N ASP A 52 17.14 -5.97 -5.32
CA ASP A 52 16.23 -6.92 -5.99
C ASP A 52 15.56 -7.89 -5.00
N GLN A 53 16.35 -8.45 -4.08
CA GLN A 53 15.84 -9.35 -3.05
C GLN A 53 14.92 -8.62 -2.06
N ILE A 54 15.22 -7.36 -1.73
CA ILE A 54 14.34 -6.51 -0.93
C ILE A 54 13.03 -6.25 -1.68
N ASN A 55 13.07 -5.85 -2.96
CA ASN A 55 11.87 -5.57 -3.75
C ASN A 55 10.96 -6.79 -3.91
N SER A 56 11.52 -7.96 -4.20
CA SER A 56 10.75 -9.20 -4.33
C SER A 56 10.14 -9.67 -2.99
N GLN A 57 10.81 -9.42 -1.87
CA GLN A 57 10.28 -9.67 -0.53
C GLN A 57 9.18 -8.68 -0.15
N ILE A 58 9.31 -7.40 -0.55
CA ILE A 58 8.31 -6.36 -0.28
C ILE A 58 6.99 -6.71 -0.92
N LEU A 59 6.96 -7.07 -2.21
CA LEU A 59 5.73 -7.45 -2.90
C LEU A 59 4.95 -8.54 -2.15
N LYS A 60 5.63 -9.65 -1.82
CA LYS A 60 5.01 -10.79 -1.13
C LYS A 60 4.58 -10.42 0.29
N SER A 61 5.42 -9.68 1.02
CA SER A 61 5.13 -9.28 2.39
C SER A 61 3.99 -8.28 2.46
N GLN A 62 3.93 -7.35 1.51
CA GLN A 62 2.89 -6.33 1.40
C GLN A 62 1.53 -6.94 1.07
N LEU A 63 1.46 -7.86 0.10
CA LEU A 63 0.20 -8.55 -0.20
C LEU A 63 -0.29 -9.35 1.00
N ARG A 64 0.61 -10.05 1.70
CA ARG A 64 0.26 -10.83 2.90
C ARG A 64 -0.20 -9.93 4.04
N SER A 65 0.51 -8.83 4.29
CA SER A 65 0.16 -7.89 5.35
C SER A 65 -1.15 -7.17 5.08
N LEU A 66 -1.42 -6.79 3.83
CA LEU A 66 -2.69 -6.18 3.43
C LEU A 66 -3.87 -7.16 3.52
N PHE A 67 -3.67 -8.42 3.10
CA PHE A 67 -4.71 -9.43 3.27
C PHE A 67 -5.02 -9.66 4.75
N ALA A 68 -3.99 -9.79 5.58
CA ALA A 68 -4.15 -9.94 7.02
C ALA A 68 -4.80 -8.70 7.65
N SER A 69 -4.37 -7.49 7.28
CA SER A 69 -4.93 -6.25 7.81
C SER A 69 -6.40 -6.09 7.43
N MET A 70 -6.79 -6.44 6.20
CA MET A 70 -8.19 -6.40 5.77
C MET A 70 -9.05 -7.36 6.58
N ILE A 71 -8.55 -8.56 6.89
CA ILE A 71 -9.25 -9.51 7.78
C ILE A 71 -9.38 -8.94 9.20
N PHE A 72 -8.31 -8.38 9.75
CA PHE A 72 -8.36 -7.78 11.09
C PHE A 72 -9.30 -6.58 11.16
N ILE A 73 -9.29 -5.71 10.16
CA ILE A 73 -10.18 -4.55 10.05
C ILE A 73 -11.62 -5.01 9.94
N PHE A 74 -11.90 -5.98 9.06
CA PHE A 74 -13.22 -6.56 8.93
C PHE A 74 -13.71 -7.12 10.27
N LEU A 75 -12.86 -7.86 10.98
CA LEU A 75 -13.19 -8.46 12.26
C LEU A 75 -13.41 -7.39 13.35
N ALA A 76 -12.58 -6.35 13.39
CA ALA A 76 -12.72 -5.24 14.32
C ALA A 76 -14.03 -4.48 14.10
N ILE A 77 -14.36 -4.15 12.84
CA ILE A 77 -15.63 -3.51 12.47
C ILE A 77 -16.81 -4.44 12.80
N PHE A 78 -16.68 -5.74 12.52
CA PHE A 78 -17.69 -6.74 12.89
C PHE A 78 -17.92 -6.79 14.38
N LEU A 79 -16.88 -6.72 15.20
CA LEU A 79 -17.01 -6.73 16.65
C LEU A 79 -17.64 -5.44 17.19
N ALA A 80 -17.29 -4.28 16.60
CA ALA A 80 -17.81 -2.97 16.97
C ALA A 80 -19.30 -2.81 16.62
N PHE A 81 -19.70 -3.24 15.42
CA PHE A 81 -21.06 -3.04 14.92
C PHE A 81 -21.96 -4.26 15.06
N ARG A 82 -21.39 -5.46 15.31
CA ARG A 82 -22.08 -6.76 15.45
C ARG A 82 -23.03 -7.09 14.29
N LYS A 83 -22.71 -6.60 13.08
CA LYS A 83 -23.54 -6.77 11.88
C LYS A 83 -22.65 -7.05 10.68
N PHE A 84 -22.71 -8.29 10.19
CA PHE A 84 -21.90 -8.76 9.05
C PHE A 84 -22.06 -7.89 7.81
N THR A 85 -23.29 -7.55 7.44
CA THR A 85 -23.57 -6.69 6.27
C THR A 85 -22.89 -5.32 6.42
N LEU A 86 -22.97 -4.71 7.60
CA LEU A 86 -22.38 -3.40 7.86
C LEU A 86 -20.86 -3.45 7.77
N SER A 87 -20.24 -4.51 8.31
CA SER A 87 -18.81 -4.73 8.21
C SER A 87 -18.33 -4.83 6.77
N ILE A 88 -19.09 -5.53 5.90
CA ILE A 88 -18.75 -5.58 4.47
C ILE A 88 -18.85 -4.20 3.85
N VAL A 89 -19.93 -3.45 4.11
CA VAL A 89 -20.13 -2.11 3.53
C VAL A 89 -18.96 -1.19 3.83
N ILE A 90 -18.51 -1.16 5.09
CA ILE A 90 -17.40 -0.30 5.56
C ILE A 90 -16.06 -0.79 4.97
N THR A 91 -15.89 -2.10 4.79
CA THR A 91 -14.62 -2.68 4.29
C THR A 91 -14.40 -2.45 2.79
N VAL A 92 -15.47 -2.36 1.99
CA VAL A 92 -15.41 -2.19 0.54
C VAL A 92 -14.67 -0.91 0.09
N PRO A 93 -15.00 0.31 0.56
CA PRO A 93 -14.28 1.52 0.15
C PRO A 93 -12.80 1.49 0.52
N ILE A 94 -12.45 0.87 1.65
CA ILE A 94 -11.05 0.68 2.06
C ILE A 94 -10.32 -0.22 1.06
N ALA A 95 -10.90 -1.37 0.70
CA ALA A 95 -10.33 -2.28 -0.27
C ALA A 95 -10.15 -1.64 -1.64
N LEU A 96 -11.15 -0.90 -2.12
CA LEU A 96 -11.08 -0.17 -3.39
C LEU A 96 -9.95 0.87 -3.38
N THR A 97 -9.79 1.60 -2.28
CA THR A 97 -8.73 2.60 -2.14
C THR A 97 -7.34 1.96 -2.21
N VAL A 98 -7.16 0.80 -1.56
CA VAL A 98 -5.88 0.07 -1.58
C VAL A 98 -5.56 -0.43 -2.99
N VAL A 99 -6.53 -1.03 -3.67
CA VAL A 99 -6.35 -1.50 -5.06
C VAL A 99 -5.95 -0.34 -5.96
N LEU A 100 -6.70 0.77 -5.89
CA LEU A 100 -6.41 1.96 -6.69
C LEU A 100 -5.06 2.60 -6.36
N ASN A 101 -4.57 2.49 -5.13
CA ASN A 101 -3.23 2.95 -4.80
C ASN A 101 -2.15 2.18 -5.60
N PHE A 102 -2.28 0.86 -5.71
CA PHE A 102 -1.39 0.05 -6.56
C PHE A 102 -1.57 0.37 -8.04
N ASP A 103 -2.81 0.63 -8.48
CA ASP A 103 -3.07 1.06 -9.84
C ASP A 103 -2.39 2.40 -10.13
N PHE A 104 -2.42 3.37 -9.21
CA PHE A 104 -1.70 4.63 -9.38
C PHE A 104 -0.19 4.45 -9.45
N ILE A 105 0.38 3.54 -8.65
CA ILE A 105 1.81 3.21 -8.75
C ILE A 105 2.13 2.71 -10.16
N ALA A 106 1.30 1.84 -10.73
CA ALA A 106 1.47 1.33 -12.08
C ALA A 106 1.24 2.41 -13.16
N LEU A 107 0.14 3.16 -13.09
CA LEU A 107 -0.25 4.19 -14.07
C LEU A 107 0.74 5.35 -14.13
N LEU A 108 1.30 5.75 -12.99
CA LEU A 108 2.28 6.83 -12.90
C LEU A 108 3.73 6.35 -13.16
N ASN A 109 3.92 5.08 -13.55
CA ASN A 109 5.22 4.45 -13.76
C ASN A 109 6.17 4.62 -12.55
N LEU A 110 5.60 4.56 -11.34
CA LEU A 110 6.38 4.63 -10.10
C LEU A 110 6.93 3.25 -9.75
N ARG A 111 8.12 3.23 -9.16
CA ARG A 111 8.69 1.99 -8.65
C ARG A 111 7.99 1.60 -7.36
N LEU A 112 7.49 0.37 -7.30
CA LEU A 112 7.07 -0.23 -6.05
C LEU A 112 8.30 -0.59 -5.22
N ASP A 113 8.45 0.12 -4.11
CA ASP A 113 9.54 0.02 -3.15
C ASP A 113 8.99 0.14 -1.72
N ILE A 114 9.87 0.18 -0.72
CA ILE A 114 9.47 0.26 0.70
C ILE A 114 8.59 1.48 0.97
N ALA A 115 8.91 2.63 0.39
CA ALA A 115 8.24 3.87 0.72
C ALA A 115 6.86 3.95 0.09
N THR A 116 6.76 3.60 -1.20
CA THR A 116 5.48 3.52 -1.91
C THR A 116 4.59 2.40 -1.38
N SER A 117 5.16 1.29 -0.88
CA SER A 117 4.35 0.20 -0.28
C SER A 117 3.71 0.59 1.05
N ILE A 118 4.40 1.37 1.90
CA ILE A 118 3.85 1.82 3.20
C ILE A 118 2.62 2.73 3.00
N VAL A 119 2.52 3.43 1.87
CA VAL A 119 1.37 4.30 1.56
C VAL A 119 0.05 3.54 1.65
N ALA A 120 -0.03 2.32 1.13
CA ALA A 120 -1.25 1.51 1.21
C ALA A 120 -1.69 1.29 2.66
N SER A 121 -0.75 1.02 3.57
CA SER A 121 -1.05 0.84 5.01
C SER A 121 -1.51 2.13 5.68
N ILE A 122 -0.93 3.28 5.30
CA ILE A 122 -1.37 4.60 5.78
C ILE A 122 -2.81 4.86 5.33
N LEU A 123 -3.10 4.65 4.05
CA LEU A 123 -4.43 4.86 3.49
C LEU A 123 -5.47 3.98 4.16
N VAL A 124 -5.16 2.72 4.43
CA VAL A 124 -6.04 1.83 5.18
C VAL A 124 -6.47 2.45 6.52
N GLY A 125 -5.53 2.97 7.31
CA GLY A 125 -5.85 3.60 8.59
C GLY A 125 -6.73 4.84 8.44
N LEU A 126 -6.44 5.70 7.47
CA LEU A 126 -7.19 6.94 7.23
C LEU A 126 -8.61 6.67 6.72
N ILE A 127 -8.77 5.75 5.76
CA ILE A 127 -10.08 5.47 5.17
C ILE A 127 -10.97 4.68 6.13
N VAL A 128 -10.39 3.79 6.95
CA VAL A 128 -11.13 3.10 8.03
C VAL A 128 -11.77 4.12 8.98
N ASP A 129 -11.04 5.16 9.38
CA ASP A 129 -11.55 6.20 10.27
C ASP A 129 -12.77 6.91 9.67
N TYR A 130 -12.68 7.34 8.40
CA TYR A 130 -13.79 7.97 7.69
C TYR A 130 -15.03 7.08 7.59
N SER A 131 -14.78 5.81 7.28
CA SER A 131 -15.80 4.78 7.10
C SER A 131 -16.52 4.47 8.43
N ILE A 132 -15.79 4.41 9.53
CA ILE A 132 -16.36 4.22 10.88
C ILE A 132 -17.16 5.44 11.31
N HIS A 133 -16.64 6.66 11.12
CA HIS A 133 -17.34 7.89 11.49
C HIS A 133 -18.69 8.01 10.78
N LEU A 134 -18.70 7.80 9.46
CA LEU A 134 -19.92 7.85 8.65
C LEU A 134 -20.90 6.74 9.06
N ALA A 135 -20.43 5.50 9.24
CA ALA A 135 -21.28 4.40 9.67
C ALA A 135 -21.85 4.57 11.09
N HIS A 136 -21.10 5.19 11.99
CA HIS A 136 -21.55 5.48 13.35
C HIS A 136 -22.72 6.47 13.35
N ASP A 137 -22.58 7.60 12.66
CA ASP A 137 -23.65 8.60 12.60
C ASP A 137 -24.86 8.08 11.83
N MET A 138 -24.66 7.32 10.75
CA MET A 138 -25.77 6.72 10.02
C MET A 138 -26.55 5.70 10.83
N ARG A 139 -25.90 5.02 11.79
CA ARG A 139 -26.60 4.16 12.77
C ARG A 139 -27.41 4.97 13.78
N SER A 140 -26.93 6.16 14.16
CA SER A 140 -27.60 7.07 15.09
C SER A 140 -28.82 7.74 14.45
N THR A 141 -28.63 8.32 13.27
CA THR A 141 -29.66 9.08 12.55
C THR A 141 -30.67 8.18 11.83
N ASN A 142 -30.26 6.98 11.40
CA ASN A 142 -31.01 6.11 10.48
C ASN A 142 -31.48 6.81 9.18
N ASP A 143 -30.82 7.91 8.82
CA ASP A 143 -31.17 8.74 7.68
C ASP A 143 -29.89 9.14 6.93
N VAL A 144 -29.78 8.68 5.69
CA VAL A 144 -28.64 8.94 4.82
C VAL A 144 -28.45 10.44 4.59
N SER A 145 -29.54 11.19 4.38
CA SER A 145 -29.45 12.61 4.07
C SER A 145 -28.91 13.39 5.27
N LYS A 146 -29.44 13.09 6.47
CA LYS A 146 -28.96 13.70 7.72
C LYS A 146 -27.52 13.31 8.05
N THR A 147 -27.12 12.07 7.74
CA THR A 147 -25.74 11.63 7.95
C THR A 147 -24.76 12.44 7.10
N ILE A 148 -25.09 12.63 5.81
CA ILE A 148 -24.25 13.40 4.90
C ILE A 148 -24.20 14.88 5.32
N GLU A 149 -25.31 15.43 5.80
CA GLU A 149 -25.36 16.78 6.36
C GLU A 149 -24.46 16.92 7.60
N ASN A 150 -24.50 15.95 8.51
CA ASN A 150 -23.73 15.97 9.75
C ASN A 150 -22.23 15.75 9.54
N ILE A 151 -21.87 14.74 8.74
CA ILE A 151 -20.49 14.21 8.66
C ILE A 151 -19.81 14.54 7.34
N GLY A 152 -20.54 14.80 6.25
CA GLY A 152 -19.96 15.02 4.93
C GLY A 152 -18.93 16.16 4.90
N MET A 153 -19.30 17.34 5.39
CA MET A 153 -18.39 18.50 5.40
C MET A 153 -17.19 18.31 6.36
N PRO A 154 -17.37 17.80 7.61
CA PRO A 154 -16.24 17.42 8.45
C PRO A 154 -15.27 16.44 7.79
N LEU A 155 -15.77 15.40 7.11
CA LEU A 155 -14.94 14.40 6.42
C LEU A 155 -14.10 15.04 5.30
N ILE A 156 -14.73 15.85 4.45
CA ILE A 156 -14.07 16.53 3.34
C ILE A 156 -13.02 17.50 3.87
N THR A 157 -13.33 18.27 4.91
CA THR A 157 -12.40 19.24 5.49
C THR A 157 -11.19 18.55 6.09
N ASN A 158 -11.38 17.44 6.81
CA ASN A 158 -10.29 16.63 7.35
C ASN A 158 -9.42 16.05 6.23
N ALA A 159 -10.05 15.50 5.19
CA ALA A 159 -9.36 14.97 4.02
C ALA A 159 -8.51 16.03 3.31
N LEU A 160 -9.06 17.22 3.07
CA LEU A 160 -8.35 18.34 2.48
C LEU A 160 -7.18 18.80 3.35
N GLY A 161 -7.35 18.83 4.66
CA GLY A 161 -6.28 19.13 5.62
C GLY A 161 -5.12 18.14 5.53
N LEU A 162 -5.41 16.84 5.50
CA LEU A 162 -4.39 15.81 5.33
C LEU A 162 -3.73 15.87 3.96
N ILE A 163 -4.50 16.03 2.89
CA ILE A 163 -3.97 16.18 1.52
C ILE A 163 -3.02 17.37 1.48
N ALA A 164 -3.42 18.54 1.98
CA ALA A 164 -2.57 19.72 2.03
C ALA A 164 -1.30 19.46 2.84
N GLY A 165 -1.41 18.83 4.01
CA GLY A 165 -0.27 18.49 4.87
C GLY A 165 0.72 17.54 4.20
N PHE A 166 0.25 16.49 3.53
CA PHE A 166 1.11 15.56 2.81
C PHE A 166 1.69 16.16 1.52
N LEU A 167 0.96 17.04 0.83
CA LEU A 167 1.46 17.72 -0.35
C LEU A 167 2.66 18.63 -0.05
N VAL A 168 2.86 19.09 1.19
CA VAL A 168 4.09 19.80 1.57
C VAL A 168 5.35 18.95 1.29
N LEU A 169 5.28 17.63 1.44
CA LEU A 169 6.40 16.72 1.12
C LEU A 169 6.73 16.70 -0.38
N SER A 170 5.82 17.13 -1.26
CA SER A 170 6.08 17.21 -2.70
C SER A 170 7.13 18.27 -3.06
N LEU A 171 7.37 19.23 -2.16
CA LEU A 171 8.42 20.25 -2.29
C LEU A 171 9.83 19.69 -2.05
N SER A 172 9.94 18.44 -1.58
CA SER A 172 11.24 17.81 -1.34
C SER A 172 12.00 17.56 -2.64
N LYS A 173 13.33 17.74 -2.60
CA LYS A 173 14.25 17.39 -3.69
C LYS A 173 14.37 15.87 -3.89
N LEU A 174 14.05 15.08 -2.85
CA LEU A 174 14.11 13.63 -2.92
C LEU A 174 12.85 13.08 -3.59
N ALA A 175 13.03 12.38 -4.72
CA ALA A 175 11.94 11.77 -5.49
C ALA A 175 11.06 10.84 -4.64
N LEU A 176 11.65 10.19 -3.63
CA LEU A 176 10.96 9.36 -2.65
C LEU A 176 9.77 10.09 -2.01
N PHE A 177 10.02 11.25 -1.42
CA PHE A 177 9.00 12.01 -0.70
C PHE A 177 7.95 12.63 -1.64
N ARG A 178 8.36 13.02 -2.85
CA ARG A 178 7.42 13.50 -3.88
C ARG A 178 6.46 12.40 -4.35
N ASN A 179 6.96 11.19 -4.57
CA ASN A 179 6.13 10.07 -4.99
C ASN A 179 5.16 9.64 -3.88
N VAL A 180 5.65 9.55 -2.64
CA VAL A 180 4.82 9.19 -1.47
C VAL A 180 3.72 10.23 -1.22
N SER A 181 4.05 11.53 -1.24
CA SER A 181 3.07 12.60 -1.02
C SER A 181 1.96 12.59 -2.07
N LEU A 182 2.32 12.40 -3.34
CA LEU A 182 1.35 12.32 -4.43
C LEU A 182 0.44 11.09 -4.27
N LEU A 183 0.98 9.91 -3.95
CA LEU A 183 0.19 8.70 -3.75
C LEU A 183 -0.76 8.80 -2.54
N ILE A 184 -0.31 9.43 -1.44
CA ILE A 184 -1.17 9.67 -0.28
C ILE A 184 -2.30 10.66 -0.65
N ALA A 185 -1.97 11.76 -1.32
CA ALA A 185 -2.96 12.76 -1.72
C ALA A 185 -4.06 12.17 -2.62
N LEU A 186 -3.66 11.41 -3.64
CA LEU A 186 -4.60 10.70 -4.51
C LEU A 186 -5.41 9.66 -3.72
N GLY A 187 -4.74 8.85 -2.90
CA GLY A 187 -5.38 7.80 -2.12
C GLY A 187 -6.44 8.35 -1.14
N ILE A 188 -6.15 9.45 -0.44
CA ILE A 188 -7.12 10.11 0.45
C ILE A 188 -8.29 10.66 -0.37
N GLY A 189 -8.01 11.38 -1.46
CA GLY A 189 -9.04 11.96 -2.31
C GLY A 189 -10.03 10.92 -2.83
N PHE A 190 -9.51 9.86 -3.45
CA PHE A 190 -10.35 8.76 -3.96
C PHE A 190 -11.01 7.97 -2.84
N GLY A 191 -10.31 7.72 -1.72
CA GLY A 191 -10.88 6.96 -0.62
C GLY A 191 -12.05 7.66 0.06
N VAL A 192 -11.97 8.98 0.25
CA VAL A 192 -13.08 9.79 0.77
C VAL A 192 -14.25 9.80 -0.20
N CYS A 193 -13.98 9.93 -1.51
CA CYS A 193 -15.02 9.77 -2.51
C CYS A 193 -15.70 8.40 -2.40
N PHE A 194 -14.94 7.30 -2.30
CA PHE A 194 -15.55 5.99 -2.15
C PHE A 194 -16.34 5.84 -0.87
N THR A 195 -15.87 6.35 0.26
CA THR A 195 -16.62 6.30 1.52
C THR A 195 -17.95 7.06 1.39
N ILE A 196 -17.94 8.29 0.86
CA ILE A 196 -19.14 9.12 0.72
C ILE A 196 -20.13 8.56 -0.32
N PHE A 197 -19.64 7.93 -1.40
CA PHE A 197 -20.53 7.38 -2.44
C PHE A 197 -21.00 5.95 -2.15
N SER A 198 -20.09 5.06 -1.72
CA SER A 198 -20.39 3.63 -1.61
C SER A 198 -21.20 3.29 -0.36
N GLU A 199 -20.83 3.84 0.82
CA GLU A 199 -21.46 3.44 2.07
C GLU A 199 -22.93 3.83 2.16
N PRO A 200 -23.33 5.08 1.86
CA PRO A 200 -24.74 5.46 1.97
C PRO A 200 -25.61 4.75 0.93
N LEU A 201 -25.09 4.48 -0.26
CA LEU A 201 -25.81 3.78 -1.33
C LEU A 201 -26.12 2.34 -0.96
N ILE A 202 -25.15 1.63 -0.38
CA ILE A 202 -25.34 0.24 0.04
C ILE A 202 -26.20 0.20 1.31
N MET A 203 -25.98 1.11 2.26
CA MET A 203 -26.72 1.16 3.52
C MET A 203 -28.19 1.51 3.33
N LYS A 204 -28.54 2.40 2.38
CA LYS A 204 -29.93 2.69 2.00
C LYS A 204 -30.68 1.43 1.58
N LYS A 205 -30.03 0.52 0.82
CA LYS A 205 -30.62 -0.76 0.43
C LYS A 205 -30.80 -1.70 1.62
N VAL A 206 -29.87 -1.69 2.58
CA VAL A 206 -29.94 -2.51 3.81
C VAL A 206 -31.05 -2.04 4.74
N LEU A 207 -31.22 -0.72 4.91
CA LEU A 207 -32.27 -0.12 5.74
C LEU A 207 -33.66 -0.34 5.14
N LYS A 208 -33.81 -0.20 3.81
CA LYS A 208 -35.09 -0.44 3.11
C LYS A 208 -35.61 -1.88 3.24
N LYS A 209 -34.72 -2.85 3.47
CA LYS A 209 -35.08 -4.27 3.66
C LYS A 209 -35.64 -4.58 5.06
N ARG A 210 -35.62 -3.61 5.99
CA ARG A 210 -36.19 -3.73 7.34
C ARG A 210 -37.55 -3.05 7.52
N SER A 211 -37.98 -2.25 6.54
CA SER A 211 -39.32 -1.67 6.42
C SER A 211 -40.20 -2.55 5.56
#